data_AF-A0AAV6CEF9-F1
#
_entry.id   AF-A0AAV6CEF9-F1
#
_cell.length_a   1.000
_cell.length_b   1.000
_cell.length_c   1.000
_cell.angle_alpha   90.00
_cell.angle_beta   90.00
_cell.angle_gamma   90.00
#
_symmetry.space_group_name_H-M   'P 1'
#
loop_
_entity.id
_entity.type
_entity.pdbx_description
1 polymer ?
#
loop_
_entity_poly.entity_id
_entity_poly.type
_entity_poly.pdbx_seq_one_letter_code
_entity_poly.pdbx_strand_id
1 'polypeptide(L)'
;MNTHPLGKERLRAFYRNRHNPLASLTAEGLVRALDAFDAGYLREAALAWESMERRDDMIRAVAPKRKKSVARHGWEILTLPNLSPAQHKEALQQKRALQFFYDNVTCANALDENEQGGFKLLVRQMMDAVGKRYAVHEITWKPVVNPDLAPLLKHGPLDGEVPSYPRLADRGLSFCPALVLREHRRNSPTPPARHCAQRRSP
;
A
#
# COMPACT_ATOMS: atom_id res chain seq x y z
N MET A 1 -19.35 -6.68 17.79
CA MET A 1 -18.22 -6.30 16.92
C MET A 1 -18.41 -4.85 16.51
N ASN A 2 -17.58 -3.92 16.98
CA ASN A 2 -17.55 -2.56 16.45
C ASN A 2 -16.35 -2.44 15.50
N THR A 3 -16.59 -2.59 14.20
CA THR A 3 -15.67 -2.11 13.17
C THR A 3 -15.76 -0.59 13.13
N HIS A 4 -15.25 0.05 14.18
CA HIS A 4 -15.18 1.50 14.18
C HIS A 4 -14.18 1.89 13.09
N PRO A 5 -14.58 2.72 12.12
CA PRO A 5 -13.64 3.23 11.13
C PRO A 5 -12.47 3.90 11.86
N LEU A 6 -11.28 3.97 11.25
CA LEU A 6 -10.12 4.62 11.89
C LEU A 6 -10.52 6.04 12.33
N GLY A 7 -10.83 6.15 13.62
CA GLY A 7 -11.42 7.35 14.20
C GLY A 7 -10.37 8.43 14.22
N LYS A 8 -10.70 9.60 13.67
CA LYS A 8 -9.77 10.75 13.60
C LYS A 8 -9.14 11.07 14.95
N GLU A 9 -9.93 10.97 16.02
CA GLU A 9 -9.49 11.21 17.39
C GLU A 9 -8.48 10.17 17.87
N ARG A 10 -8.68 8.89 17.53
CA ARG A 10 -7.74 7.81 17.85
C ARG A 10 -6.41 8.00 17.13
N LEU A 11 -6.45 8.36 15.84
CA LEU A 11 -5.25 8.67 15.07
C LEU A 11 -4.51 9.90 15.63
N ARG A 12 -5.23 10.98 15.94
CA ARG A 12 -4.64 12.19 16.53
C ARG A 12 -4.03 11.94 17.91
N ALA A 13 -4.71 11.17 18.77
CA ALA A 13 -4.18 10.80 20.09
C ALA A 13 -2.90 9.96 19.96
N PHE A 14 -2.89 9.01 19.03
CA PHE A 14 -1.72 8.21 18.71
C PHE A 14 -0.54 9.08 18.24
N TYR A 15 -0.79 10.07 17.37
CA TYR A 15 0.26 10.99 16.91
C TYR A 15 0.79 11.93 18.01
N ARG A 16 -0.08 12.43 18.88
CA ARG A 16 0.35 13.26 20.02
C ARG A 16 1.24 12.50 20.99
N ASN A 17 0.98 11.21 21.15
CA ASN A 17 1.76 10.32 22.01
C ASN A 17 2.93 9.65 21.27
N ARG A 18 3.21 10.07 20.02
CA ARG A 18 4.26 9.47 19.20
C ARG A 18 5.63 9.91 19.70
N HIS A 19 6.38 8.94 20.21
CA HIS A 19 7.79 9.13 20.51
C HIS A 19 8.59 9.27 19.19
N ASN A 20 9.55 10.20 19.16
CA ASN A 20 10.48 10.34 18.02
C ASN A 20 11.66 9.39 18.21
N PRO A 21 11.72 8.23 17.52
CA PRO A 21 12.76 7.23 17.74
C PRO A 21 14.16 7.71 17.34
N LEU A 22 14.25 8.77 16.51
CA LEU A 22 15.54 9.33 16.08
C LEU A 22 16.22 10.19 17.15
N ALA A 23 15.50 10.67 18.17
CA ALA A 23 16.09 11.54 19.18
C ALA A 23 17.10 10.81 20.09
N SER A 24 16.90 9.51 20.30
CA SER A 24 17.73 8.66 21.15
C SER A 24 18.14 7.37 20.41
N LEU A 25 18.36 7.46 19.10
CA LEU A 25 18.68 6.30 18.28
C LEU A 25 20.10 5.81 18.59
N THR A 26 20.20 4.65 19.22
CA THR A 26 21.47 3.93 19.35
C THR A 26 21.58 2.83 18.30
N ALA A 27 22.80 2.37 18.04
CA ALA A 27 23.02 1.26 17.12
C ALA A 27 22.24 0.00 17.55
N GLU A 28 22.23 -0.31 18.85
CA GLU A 28 21.47 -1.45 19.39
C GLU A 28 19.95 -1.24 19.23
N GLY A 29 19.47 -0.01 19.41
CA GLY A 29 18.07 0.34 19.20
C GLY A 29 17.62 0.12 17.76
N LEU A 30 18.46 0.49 16.80
CA LEU A 30 18.19 0.24 15.38
C LEU A 30 18.16 -1.25 15.05
N VAL A 31 19.15 -2.02 15.53
CA VAL A 31 19.19 -3.49 15.31
C VAL A 31 17.92 -4.14 15.87
N ARG A 32 17.52 -3.81 17.11
CA ARG A 32 16.27 -4.34 17.70
C ARG A 32 15.04 -3.99 16.88
N ALA A 33 14.96 -2.77 16.35
CA ALA A 33 13.84 -2.35 15.50
C ALA A 33 13.77 -3.15 14.20
N LEU A 34 14.92 -3.46 13.60
CA LEU A 34 15.01 -4.29 12.39
C LEU A 34 14.67 -5.76 12.68
N ASP A 35 15.19 -6.34 13.77
CA ASP A 35 14.87 -7.71 14.18
C ASP A 35 13.36 -7.86 14.48
N ALA A 36 12.79 -6.89 15.19
CA ALA A 36 11.36 -6.85 15.48
C ALA A 36 10.53 -6.76 14.20
N PHE A 37 10.98 -5.97 13.22
CA PHE A 37 10.33 -5.85 11.93
C PHE A 37 10.35 -7.16 11.14
N ASP A 38 11.47 -7.88 11.14
CA ASP A 38 11.56 -9.19 10.50
C ASP A 38 10.71 -10.27 11.21
N ALA A 39 10.51 -10.12 12.51
CA ALA A 39 9.54 -10.90 13.29
C ALA A 39 8.07 -10.48 13.06
N GLY A 40 7.81 -9.41 12.31
CA GLY A 40 6.46 -8.93 11.96
C GLY A 40 5.93 -7.79 12.83
N TYR A 41 6.71 -7.27 13.78
CA TYR A 41 6.37 -6.11 14.59
C TYR A 41 6.80 -4.82 13.89
N LEU A 42 5.85 -4.15 13.22
CA LEU A 42 6.16 -3.07 12.28
C LEU A 42 6.45 -1.72 12.93
N ARG A 43 5.97 -1.50 14.17
CA ARG A 43 5.84 -0.17 14.78
C ARG A 43 7.16 0.62 14.82
N GLU A 44 8.19 0.08 15.48
CA GLU A 44 9.43 0.83 15.73
C GLU A 44 10.17 1.18 14.43
N ALA A 45 10.28 0.21 13.51
CA ALA A 45 10.89 0.45 12.21
C ALA A 45 10.09 1.45 11.36
N ALA A 46 8.76 1.33 11.32
CA ALA A 46 7.91 2.26 10.59
C ALA A 46 8.05 3.71 11.11
N LEU A 47 8.05 3.89 12.43
CA LEU A 47 8.26 5.18 13.08
C LEU A 47 9.60 5.80 12.70
N ALA A 48 10.66 4.99 12.70
CA ALA A 48 12.01 5.41 12.35
C ALA A 48 12.10 5.80 10.88
N TRP A 49 11.61 4.97 9.96
CA TRP A 49 11.68 5.24 8.52
C TRP A 49 10.85 6.44 8.09
N GLU A 50 9.65 6.65 8.66
CA GLU A 50 8.87 7.87 8.40
C GLU A 50 9.59 9.12 8.91
N SER A 51 10.26 9.00 10.08
CA SER A 51 11.05 10.10 10.63
C SER A 51 12.28 10.40 9.76
N MET A 52 12.94 9.37 9.21
CA MET A 52 14.05 9.51 8.26
C MET A 52 13.56 10.14 6.94
N GLU A 53 12.48 9.65 6.35
CA GLU A 53 11.92 10.17 5.09
C GLU A 53 11.55 11.66 5.18
N ARG A 54 11.13 12.14 6.36
CA ARG A 54 10.80 13.55 6.58
C ARG A 54 12.01 14.44 6.80
N ARG A 55 13.10 13.92 7.38
CA ARG A 55 14.26 14.71 7.85
C ARG A 55 15.48 14.62 6.94
N ASP A 56 15.70 13.47 6.33
CA ASP A 56 16.83 13.23 5.43
C ASP A 56 16.54 13.84 4.06
N ASP A 57 17.40 14.78 3.64
CA ASP A 57 17.20 15.53 2.40
C ASP A 57 17.25 14.66 1.14
N MET A 58 18.09 13.62 1.15
CA MET A 58 18.24 12.73 0.01
C MET A 58 16.98 11.88 -0.15
N ILE A 59 16.53 11.23 0.92
CA ILE A 59 15.31 10.42 0.92
C ILE A 59 14.10 11.30 0.59
N ARG A 60 13.99 12.48 1.21
CA ARG A 60 12.91 13.45 0.96
C ARG A 60 12.85 13.90 -0.49
N ALA A 61 13.99 13.98 -1.19
CA ALA A 61 14.03 14.35 -2.60
C ALA A 61 13.69 13.18 -3.54
N VAL A 62 14.16 11.95 -3.26
CA VAL A 62 14.04 10.81 -4.19
C VAL A 62 12.75 10.03 -4.01
N ALA A 63 12.28 9.84 -2.78
CA ALA A 63 11.12 9.00 -2.49
C ALA A 63 9.83 9.53 -3.17
N PRO A 64 9.50 10.84 -3.11
CA PRO A 64 8.33 11.36 -3.81
C PRO A 64 8.44 11.24 -5.33
N LYS A 65 9.64 11.42 -5.90
CA LYS A 65 9.86 11.28 -7.35
C LYS A 65 9.56 9.85 -7.81
N ARG A 66 10.05 8.85 -7.07
CA ARG A 66 9.78 7.43 -7.34
C ARG A 66 8.28 7.12 -7.30
N LYS A 67 7.60 7.51 -6.22
CA LYS A 67 6.15 7.28 -6.05
C LYS A 67 5.33 7.97 -7.15
N LYS A 68 5.68 9.22 -7.48
CA LYS A 68 5.02 10.01 -8.54
C LYS A 68 5.27 9.43 -9.93
N SER A 69 6.43 8.82 -10.18
CA SER A 69 6.73 8.23 -11.49
C SER A 69 5.77 7.09 -11.82
N VAL A 70 5.55 6.18 -10.88
CA VAL A 70 4.65 5.04 -11.09
C VAL A 70 3.20 5.48 -11.24
N ALA A 71 2.75 6.40 -10.38
CA ALA A 71 1.39 6.93 -10.39
C ALA A 71 1.02 7.72 -11.67
N ARG A 72 2.01 8.10 -12.50
CA ARG A 72 1.76 8.79 -13.78
C ARG A 72 1.49 7.85 -14.93
N HIS A 73 1.85 6.57 -14.81
CA HIS A 73 1.53 5.61 -15.86
C HIS A 73 0.02 5.42 -15.97
N GLY A 74 -0.46 5.27 -17.20
CA GLY A 74 -1.83 4.81 -17.44
C GLY A 74 -2.01 3.41 -16.86
N TRP A 75 -3.25 3.06 -16.54
CA TRP A 75 -3.63 1.73 -16.08
C TRP A 75 -4.71 1.18 -17.01
N GLU A 76 -4.76 -0.15 -17.11
CA GLU A 76 -5.78 -0.85 -17.90
C GLU A 76 -6.17 -2.13 -17.16
N ILE A 77 -7.46 -2.48 -17.22
CA ILE A 77 -7.95 -3.79 -16.79
C ILE A 77 -7.93 -4.74 -17.99
N LEU A 78 -7.04 -5.72 -17.91
CA LEU A 78 -6.89 -6.77 -18.90
C LEU A 78 -7.82 -7.95 -18.59
N THR A 79 -8.40 -8.54 -19.63
CA THR A 79 -9.13 -9.81 -19.54
C THR A 79 -8.20 -10.96 -19.91
N LEU A 80 -8.48 -12.15 -19.38
CA LEU A 80 -7.70 -13.34 -19.72
C LEU A 80 -7.89 -13.74 -21.19
N PRO A 81 -6.84 -14.25 -21.87
CA PRO A 81 -6.96 -14.80 -23.20
C PRO A 81 -7.69 -16.16 -23.17
N ASN A 82 -8.27 -16.57 -24.31
CA ASN A 82 -8.88 -17.89 -24.53
C ASN A 82 -10.08 -18.24 -23.62
N LEU A 83 -10.99 -17.29 -23.42
CA LEU A 83 -12.22 -17.52 -22.66
C LEU A 83 -13.32 -18.12 -23.55
N SER A 84 -14.13 -19.03 -22.99
CA SER A 84 -15.36 -19.47 -23.65
C SER A 84 -16.33 -18.28 -23.83
N PRO A 85 -17.27 -18.33 -24.79
CA PRO A 85 -18.20 -17.22 -25.05
C PRO A 85 -18.98 -16.75 -23.80
N ALA A 86 -19.36 -17.68 -22.92
CA ALA A 86 -20.04 -17.36 -21.66
C ALA A 86 -19.12 -16.62 -20.68
N GLN A 87 -17.89 -17.12 -20.50
CA GLN A 87 -16.89 -16.49 -19.62
C GLN A 87 -16.43 -15.13 -20.15
N HIS A 88 -16.38 -14.93 -21.47
CA HIS A 88 -16.04 -13.64 -22.05
C HIS A 88 -17.09 -12.57 -21.70
N LYS A 89 -18.38 -12.93 -21.73
CA LYS A 89 -19.46 -12.03 -21.32
C LYS A 89 -19.35 -11.62 -19.85
N GLU A 90 -19.08 -12.59 -18.97
CA GLU A 90 -18.87 -12.33 -17.54
C GLU A 90 -17.63 -11.46 -17.29
N ALA A 91 -16.50 -11.78 -17.94
CA ALA A 91 -15.26 -11.01 -17.83
C ALA A 91 -15.45 -9.55 -18.26
N LEU A 92 -16.27 -9.29 -19.30
CA LEU A 92 -16.59 -7.93 -19.71
C LEU A 92 -17.43 -7.18 -18.66
N GLN A 93 -18.37 -7.87 -18.01
CA GLN A 93 -19.16 -7.28 -16.91
C GLN A 93 -18.27 -6.94 -15.71
N GLN A 94 -17.39 -7.87 -15.30
CA GLN A 94 -16.43 -7.63 -14.22
C GLN A 94 -15.45 -6.51 -14.57
N LYS A 95 -14.95 -6.47 -15.83
CA LYS A 95 -14.11 -5.37 -16.32
C LYS A 95 -14.81 -4.02 -16.17
N ARG A 96 -16.09 -3.92 -16.56
CA ARG A 96 -16.88 -2.69 -16.40
C ARG A 96 -17.04 -2.28 -14.93
N ALA A 97 -17.33 -3.22 -14.05
CA ALA A 97 -17.46 -2.95 -12.62
C ALA A 97 -16.14 -2.46 -12.00
N LEU A 98 -15.02 -3.10 -12.33
CA LEU A 98 -13.69 -2.68 -11.88
C LEU A 98 -13.28 -1.33 -12.46
N GLN A 99 -13.59 -1.09 -13.74
CA GLN A 99 -13.33 0.20 -14.38
C GLN A 99 -14.07 1.31 -13.65
N PHE A 100 -15.38 1.12 -13.41
CA PHE A 100 -16.20 2.03 -12.64
C PHE A 100 -15.65 2.27 -11.22
N PHE A 101 -15.23 1.21 -10.53
CA PHE A 101 -14.62 1.30 -9.21
C PHE A 101 -13.38 2.20 -9.22
N TYR A 102 -12.41 1.94 -10.10
CA TYR A 102 -11.13 2.66 -10.11
C TYR A 102 -11.25 4.08 -10.67
N ASP A 103 -12.23 4.35 -11.53
CA ASP A 103 -12.52 5.71 -12.02
C ASP A 103 -13.16 6.58 -10.93
N ASN A 104 -13.97 5.99 -10.05
CA ASN A 104 -14.71 6.69 -9.00
C ASN A 104 -14.09 6.56 -7.61
N VAL A 105 -12.97 5.84 -7.46
CA VAL A 105 -12.32 5.68 -6.18
C VAL A 105 -11.83 7.03 -5.68
N THR A 106 -12.11 7.32 -4.42
CA THR A 106 -11.58 8.48 -3.73
C THR A 106 -10.62 8.00 -2.65
N CYS A 107 -9.50 8.68 -2.53
CA CYS A 107 -8.44 8.35 -1.61
C CYS A 107 -8.05 9.58 -0.81
N ALA A 108 -7.85 9.42 0.49
CA ALA A 108 -7.40 10.48 1.38
C ALA A 108 -6.38 9.94 2.38
N ASN A 109 -5.45 10.80 2.79
CA ASN A 109 -4.60 10.52 3.94
C ASN A 109 -5.43 10.65 5.23
N ALA A 110 -5.34 9.66 6.12
CA ALA A 110 -6.14 9.61 7.33
C ALA A 110 -5.74 10.70 8.35
N LEU A 111 -4.60 11.36 8.17
CA LEU A 111 -4.06 12.38 9.06
C LEU A 111 -4.10 13.77 8.44
N ASP A 112 -3.68 13.87 7.18
CA ASP A 112 -3.74 15.11 6.40
C ASP A 112 -4.88 15.03 5.39
N GLU A 113 -6.06 15.46 5.82
CA GLU A 113 -7.26 15.46 4.98
C GLU A 113 -7.17 16.42 3.79
N ASN A 114 -6.16 17.29 3.71
CA ASN A 114 -5.93 18.10 2.53
C ASN A 114 -5.34 17.26 1.38
N GLU A 115 -4.70 16.13 1.70
CA GLU A 115 -4.22 15.17 0.71
C GLU A 115 -5.37 14.27 0.25
N GLN A 116 -6.07 14.71 -0.80
CA GLN A 116 -7.15 13.97 -1.45
C GLN A 116 -6.88 13.76 -2.94
N GLY A 117 -7.42 12.68 -3.49
CA GLY A 117 -7.26 12.35 -4.90
C GLY A 117 -7.96 11.05 -5.28
N GLY A 118 -7.85 10.65 -6.54
CA GLY A 118 -8.40 9.39 -7.03
C GLY A 118 -7.37 8.26 -7.10
N PHE A 119 -7.49 7.41 -8.12
CA PHE A 119 -6.59 6.27 -8.35
C PHE A 119 -5.10 6.61 -8.33
N LYS A 120 -4.69 7.76 -8.91
CA LYS A 120 -3.28 8.18 -8.92
C LYS A 120 -2.73 8.39 -7.51
N LEU A 121 -3.54 8.94 -6.60
CA LEU A 121 -3.14 9.13 -5.20
C LEU A 121 -3.05 7.78 -4.49
N LEU A 122 -4.01 6.89 -4.72
CA LEU A 122 -3.99 5.53 -4.20
C LEU A 122 -2.70 4.80 -4.60
N VAL A 123 -2.34 4.79 -5.89
CA VAL A 123 -1.08 4.19 -6.35
C VAL A 123 0.13 4.85 -5.68
N ARG A 124 0.13 6.18 -5.56
CA ARG A 124 1.22 6.91 -4.89
C ARG A 124 1.40 6.48 -3.43
N GLN A 125 0.30 6.23 -2.71
CA GLN A 125 0.31 5.78 -1.32
C GLN A 125 0.69 4.30 -1.21
N MET A 126 0.19 3.44 -2.10
CA MET A 126 0.59 2.03 -2.17
C MET A 126 2.09 1.87 -2.44
N MET A 127 2.70 2.80 -3.18
CA MET A 127 4.14 2.82 -3.44
C MET A 127 5.01 3.07 -2.19
N ASP A 128 4.42 3.40 -1.03
CA ASP A 128 5.13 3.38 0.25
C ASP A 128 5.64 1.97 0.57
N ALA A 129 4.92 0.92 0.16
CA ALA A 129 5.31 -0.46 0.38
C ALA A 129 6.65 -0.82 -0.27
N VAL A 130 7.03 -0.16 -1.37
CA VAL A 130 8.33 -0.40 -2.01
C VAL A 130 9.50 0.10 -1.13
N GLY A 131 9.27 1.14 -0.32
CA GLY A 131 10.28 1.65 0.60
C GLY A 131 10.23 1.01 1.99
N LYS A 132 9.03 0.67 2.46
CA LYS A 132 8.75 0.27 3.85
C LYS A 132 8.25 -1.17 3.99
N ARG A 133 8.27 -1.94 2.89
CA ARG A 133 7.70 -3.30 2.72
C ARG A 133 6.17 -3.39 2.82
N TYR A 134 5.52 -2.44 3.48
CA TYR A 134 4.08 -2.43 3.71
C TYR A 134 3.47 -1.05 3.42
N ALA A 135 2.18 -1.01 3.06
CA ALA A 135 1.36 0.20 3.00
C ALA A 135 -0.06 -0.17 3.46
N VAL A 136 -0.65 0.62 4.37
CA VAL A 136 -1.95 0.29 5.00
C VAL A 136 -3.04 1.22 4.49
N HIS A 137 -4.12 0.61 4.00
CA HIS A 137 -5.30 1.31 3.53
C HIS A 137 -6.55 0.71 4.18
N GLU A 138 -7.41 1.57 4.70
CA GLU A 138 -8.76 1.26 5.15
C GLU A 138 -9.74 1.47 3.99
N ILE A 139 -10.54 0.45 3.66
CA ILE A 139 -11.58 0.55 2.64
C ILE A 139 -12.91 0.88 3.32
N THR A 140 -13.48 2.03 2.99
CA THR A 140 -14.80 2.50 3.44
C THR A 140 -15.78 2.51 2.27
N TRP A 141 -16.83 1.70 2.33
CA TRP A 141 -17.89 1.75 1.34
C TRP A 141 -18.86 2.88 1.66
N LYS A 142 -19.15 3.75 0.69
CA LYS A 142 -20.16 4.79 0.84
C LYS A 142 -21.40 4.41 0.05
N PRO A 143 -22.57 4.31 0.70
CA PRO A 143 -23.80 4.22 -0.05
C PRO A 143 -24.06 5.58 -0.71
N VAL A 144 -23.99 5.63 -2.04
CA VAL A 144 -24.63 6.69 -2.83
C VAL A 144 -26.10 6.28 -2.98
N VAL A 145 -27.01 7.24 -3.16
CA VAL A 145 -28.46 6.99 -3.23
C VAL A 145 -28.88 6.31 -4.56
N ASN A 146 -27.90 5.87 -5.37
CA ASN A 146 -28.09 5.17 -6.65
C ASN A 146 -27.37 3.80 -6.57
N PRO A 147 -27.92 2.66 -7.06
CA PRO A 147 -27.46 1.31 -6.72
C PRO A 147 -26.02 0.91 -7.14
N ASP A 148 -25.23 1.78 -7.76
CA ASP A 148 -23.93 1.46 -8.39
C ASP A 148 -22.75 2.07 -7.61
N LEU A 149 -22.37 1.52 -6.45
CA LEU A 149 -21.65 2.31 -5.42
C LEU A 149 -20.13 2.19 -5.37
N ALA A 150 -19.49 3.36 -5.41
CA ALA A 150 -18.05 3.57 -5.35
C ALA A 150 -17.51 3.57 -3.89
N PRO A 151 -16.29 3.04 -3.66
CA PRO A 151 -15.64 3.06 -2.35
C PRO A 151 -14.77 4.32 -2.13
N LEU A 152 -14.64 4.69 -0.85
CA LEU A 152 -13.64 5.61 -0.32
C LEU A 152 -12.52 4.80 0.35
N LEU A 153 -11.26 5.05 0.00
CA LEU A 153 -10.08 4.47 0.67
C LEU A 153 -9.40 5.52 1.55
N LYS A 154 -9.05 5.18 2.79
CA LYS A 154 -8.23 6.02 3.67
C LYS A 154 -6.87 5.37 3.88
N HIS A 155 -5.79 6.08 3.59
CA HIS A 155 -4.43 5.62 3.86
C HIS A 155 -3.98 6.03 5.25
N GLY A 156 -3.49 5.09 6.05
CA GLY A 156 -2.97 5.32 7.41
C GLY A 156 -1.51 4.92 7.55
N PRO A 157 -0.80 5.41 8.57
CA PRO A 157 0.58 5.05 8.82
C PRO A 157 0.68 3.59 9.33
N LEU A 158 1.84 2.96 9.12
CA LEU A 158 2.07 1.54 9.42
C LEU A 158 2.14 1.20 10.91
N ASP A 159 2.27 2.21 11.77
CA ASP A 159 2.42 2.12 13.22
C ASP A 159 1.07 2.16 13.98
N GLY A 160 -0.03 2.41 13.28
CA GLY A 160 -1.38 2.24 13.84
C GLY A 160 -1.67 0.77 14.14
N GLU A 161 -2.30 0.47 15.29
CA GLU A 161 -2.68 -0.89 15.66
C GLU A 161 -3.42 -1.61 14.52
N VAL A 162 -2.76 -2.60 13.91
CA VAL A 162 -3.41 -3.57 13.02
C VAL A 162 -4.18 -4.54 13.91
N PRO A 163 -5.51 -4.68 13.77
CA PRO A 163 -6.26 -5.65 14.56
C PRO A 163 -5.70 -7.06 14.31
N SER A 164 -5.35 -7.78 15.39
CA SER A 164 -4.97 -9.19 15.31
C SER A 164 -6.16 -10.04 14.87
N TYR A 165 -6.01 -10.75 13.74
CA TYR A 165 -7.07 -11.61 13.19
C TYR A 165 -7.05 -13.00 13.86
N PRO A 166 -8.15 -13.49 14.47
CA PRO A 166 -8.32 -14.93 14.67
C PRO A 166 -8.65 -15.62 13.34
N ARG A 167 -8.11 -16.83 13.12
CA ARG A 167 -8.38 -17.64 11.90
C ARG A 167 -9.89 -17.89 11.75
N LEU A 168 -10.49 -17.35 10.71
CA LEU A 168 -11.88 -17.57 10.34
C LEU A 168 -11.98 -18.79 9.41
N ALA A 169 -12.20 -19.97 9.98
CA ALA A 169 -12.59 -21.18 9.24
C ALA A 169 -14.09 -21.52 9.40
N ASP A 170 -14.80 -20.93 10.36
CA ASP A 170 -16.20 -21.26 10.63
C ASP A 170 -17.08 -20.02 10.55
N ARG A 171 -17.82 -19.90 9.44
CA ARG A 171 -19.15 -19.27 9.28
C ARG A 171 -19.32 -18.90 7.81
N GLY A 172 -20.13 -19.68 7.10
CA GLY A 172 -20.38 -19.61 5.65
C GLY A 172 -20.95 -18.28 5.15
N LEU A 173 -20.10 -17.25 5.10
CA LEU A 173 -20.26 -16.05 4.29
C LEU A 173 -19.03 -15.99 3.39
N SER A 174 -19.26 -16.19 2.09
CA SER A 174 -18.21 -16.20 1.08
C SER A 174 -17.64 -14.81 0.86
N PHE A 175 -16.30 -14.78 0.74
CA PHE A 175 -15.40 -13.66 0.36
C PHE A 175 -14.93 -12.67 1.44
N CYS A 176 -13.93 -13.11 2.19
CA CYS A 176 -12.77 -12.32 2.65
C CYS A 176 -11.68 -12.28 1.53
N PRO A 177 -10.59 -11.45 1.57
CA PRO A 177 -10.04 -10.74 2.73
C PRO A 177 -9.58 -9.27 2.47
N ALA A 178 -9.17 -8.61 3.56
CA ALA A 178 -8.37 -7.39 3.54
C ALA A 178 -7.16 -7.55 2.60
N LEU A 179 -6.98 -6.60 1.68
CA LEU A 179 -5.87 -6.59 0.73
C LEU A 179 -4.59 -6.14 1.44
N VAL A 180 -3.95 -7.05 2.19
CA VAL A 180 -2.52 -6.94 2.50
C VAL A 180 -1.79 -7.43 1.25
N LEU A 181 -1.34 -6.50 0.39
CA LEU A 181 -0.49 -6.84 -0.74
C LEU A 181 0.87 -7.32 -0.23
N ARG A 182 0.99 -8.63 -0.05
CA ARG A 182 2.27 -9.31 0.18
C ARG A 182 2.90 -9.58 -1.19
N GLU A 183 3.96 -8.85 -1.51
CA GLU A 183 4.77 -9.17 -2.68
C GLU A 183 5.53 -10.49 -2.41
N HIS A 184 5.13 -11.56 -3.09
CA HIS A 184 5.93 -12.79 -3.15
C HIS A 184 7.16 -12.51 -4.02
N ARG A 185 8.36 -12.52 -3.41
CA ARG A 185 9.61 -12.62 -4.15
C ARG A 185 9.52 -13.82 -5.11
N ARG A 186 9.43 -13.57 -6.42
CA ARG A 186 10.00 -14.51 -7.39
C ARG A 186 11.48 -14.18 -7.44
N ASN A 187 12.31 -15.12 -7.00
CA ASN A 187 13.72 -15.11 -7.33
C ASN A 187 13.82 -15.16 -8.87
N SER A 188 14.03 -14.02 -9.51
CA SER A 188 14.51 -13.97 -10.88
C SER A 188 15.99 -14.35 -10.86
N PRO A 189 16.44 -15.37 -11.60
CA PRO A 189 17.86 -15.63 -11.73
C PRO A 189 18.52 -14.41 -12.39
N THR A 190 19.55 -13.88 -11.75
CA THR A 190 20.44 -12.86 -12.28
C THR A 190 20.93 -13.32 -13.67
N PRO A 191 20.76 -12.52 -14.74
CA PRO A 191 21.42 -12.84 -16.00
C PRO A 191 22.93 -12.72 -15.81
N PRO A 192 23.75 -13.64 -16.36
CA PRO A 192 25.19 -13.56 -16.21
C PRO A 192 25.72 -12.27 -16.84
N ALA A 193 26.66 -11.64 -16.15
CA ALA A 193 27.39 -10.47 -16.61
C ALA A 193 27.94 -10.72 -18.03
N ARG A 194 27.45 -9.96 -19.01
CA ARG A 194 28.07 -9.96 -20.33
C ARG A 194 29.39 -9.21 -20.23
N HIS A 195 30.47 -9.98 -20.30
CA HIS A 195 31.81 -9.47 -20.57
C HIS A 195 31.77 -8.51 -21.77
N CYS A 196 32.19 -7.28 -21.53
CA CYS A 196 32.47 -6.30 -22.56
C CYS A 196 33.68 -6.79 -23.35
N ALA A 197 33.44 -7.53 -24.44
CA ALA A 197 34.47 -7.96 -25.36
C ALA A 197 34.90 -6.75 -26.21
N GLN A 198 36.11 -6.28 -25.95
CA GLN A 198 36.88 -5.43 -26.86
C GLN A 198 36.94 -6.07 -28.24
N ARG A 199 36.51 -5.36 -29.28
CA ARG A 199 37.05 -5.53 -30.63
C ARG A 199 37.42 -4.16 -31.17
N ARG A 200 38.74 -3.94 -31.22
CA ARG A 200 39.39 -2.90 -32.01
C ARG A 200 39.51 -3.38 -33.46
N SER A 201 39.37 -2.43 -34.38
CA SER A 201 40.04 -2.35 -35.70
C SER A 201 39.52 -3.25 -36.84
N PRO A 202 39.71 -2.87 -38.11
CA PRO A 202 40.92 -2.26 -38.70
C PRO A 202 41.12 -0.78 -38.38
#